data_AF-A0A9D4AE86-F1
#
_entry.id   AF-A0A9D4AE86-F1
#
_cell.length_a   1.000
_cell.length_b   1.000
_cell.length_c   1.000
_cell.angle_alpha   90.00
_cell.angle_beta   90.00
_cell.angle_gamma   90.00
#
_symmetry.space_group_name_H-M   'P 1'
#
loop_
_entity.id
_entity.type
_entity.pdbx_description
1 polymer ?
#
loop_
_entity_poly.entity_id
_entity_poly.type
_entity_poly.pdbx_seq_one_letter_code
_entity_poly.pdbx_strand_id
1 'polypeptide(L)'
;MHSLSLLEFNLALSFITEEYAMSLTFQNSLCTFPTDFRAVEAFCLLTDNAESTYSPKTSNDLWFHNPALCYIHRYLAYNFSGRRDALAIVSKTELFFLWCIYTGRPVNLGYWFALQFEHVIKAKRPLILGSLITQLLFSLHGSNVHISDLHVACQADPLDARCLDSMGLLLGTPSSFRFVPLSVRSTPSERVFRQQNQNDAPAPVQSQPTLTIEQ
;
A
#
# COMPACT_ATOMS: atom_id res chain seq x y z
N MET A 1 -11.10 -0.97 -27.17
CA MET A 1 -9.80 -0.44 -26.73
C MET A 1 -10.11 0.64 -25.70
N HIS A 2 -9.75 0.43 -24.43
CA HIS A 2 -10.05 1.39 -23.36
C HIS A 2 -9.02 2.53 -23.44
N SER A 3 -9.50 3.77 -23.47
CA SER A 3 -8.66 4.97 -23.43
C SER A 3 -9.12 5.79 -22.24
N LEU A 4 -8.16 6.20 -21.40
CA LEU A 4 -8.40 7.08 -20.26
C LEU A 4 -7.63 8.38 -20.49
N SER A 5 -8.27 9.51 -20.20
CA SER A 5 -7.56 10.77 -19.96
C SER A 5 -6.68 10.65 -18.72
N LEU A 6 -5.70 11.55 -18.59
CA LEU A 6 -4.83 11.59 -17.42
C LEU A 6 -5.63 11.81 -16.12
N LEU A 7 -6.72 12.57 -16.19
CA LEU A 7 -7.59 12.82 -15.04
C LEU A 7 -8.32 11.53 -14.63
N GLU A 8 -8.97 10.86 -15.57
CA GLU A 8 -9.65 9.58 -15.32
C GLU A 8 -8.68 8.51 -14.82
N PHE A 9 -7.44 8.51 -15.32
CA PHE A 9 -6.39 7.63 -14.85
C PHE A 9 -6.02 7.88 -13.38
N ASN A 10 -5.88 9.14 -12.97
CA ASN A 10 -5.61 9.49 -11.57
C ASN A 10 -6.78 9.08 -10.65
N LEU A 11 -8.03 9.28 -11.10
CA LEU A 11 -9.23 8.87 -10.36
C LEU A 11 -9.34 7.34 -10.26
N ALA A 12 -9.06 6.63 -11.35
CA ALA A 12 -9.12 5.17 -11.40
C ALA A 12 -8.09 4.48 -10.48
N LEU A 13 -6.93 5.11 -10.29
CA LEU A 13 -5.92 4.69 -9.32
C LEU A 13 -6.15 5.23 -7.90
N SER A 14 -7.22 6.00 -7.69
CA SER A 14 -7.53 6.66 -6.43
C SER A 14 -6.38 7.52 -5.91
N PHE A 15 -5.53 8.06 -6.80
CA PHE A 15 -4.49 9.02 -6.44
C PHE A 15 -5.09 10.36 -6.05
N ILE A 16 -6.27 10.67 -6.59
CA ILE A 16 -7.04 11.88 -6.29
C ILE A 16 -8.51 11.54 -6.13
N THR A 17 -9.25 12.41 -5.46
CA THR A 17 -10.72 12.40 -5.45
C THR A 17 -11.28 13.33 -6.52
N GLU A 18 -12.56 13.18 -6.86
CA GLU A 18 -13.25 14.10 -7.78
C GLU A 18 -13.23 15.55 -7.27
N GLU A 19 -13.38 15.75 -5.96
CA GLU A 19 -13.27 17.06 -5.33
C GLU A 19 -11.86 17.64 -5.51
N TYR A 20 -10.82 16.84 -5.23
CA TYR A 20 -9.43 17.30 -5.38
C TYR A 20 -9.07 17.60 -6.83
N ALA A 21 -9.62 16.85 -7.79
CA ALA A 21 -9.42 17.10 -9.22
C ALA A 21 -9.87 18.50 -9.65
N MET A 22 -10.88 19.07 -8.98
CA MET A 22 -11.37 20.43 -9.25
C MET A 22 -10.55 21.53 -8.55
N SER A 23 -9.62 21.15 -7.67
CA SER A 23 -8.83 22.10 -6.90
C SER A 23 -7.74 22.77 -7.73
N LEU A 24 -7.43 24.02 -7.39
CA LEU A 24 -6.28 24.74 -7.95
C LEU A 24 -4.96 24.04 -7.61
N THR A 25 -4.91 23.33 -6.48
CA THR A 25 -3.77 22.52 -6.03
C THR A 25 -3.46 21.39 -7.01
N PHE A 26 -4.46 20.68 -7.50
CA PHE A 26 -4.27 19.64 -8.52
C PHE A 26 -3.89 20.24 -9.88
N GLN A 27 -4.50 21.35 -10.28
CA GLN A 27 -4.16 22.02 -11.55
C GLN A 27 -2.72 22.51 -11.58
N ASN A 28 -2.19 22.94 -10.43
CA ASN A 28 -0.80 23.38 -10.27
C ASN A 28 0.13 22.25 -9.81
N SER A 29 -0.32 20.99 -9.84
CA SER A 29 0.51 19.85 -9.43
C SER A 29 1.69 19.64 -10.37
N LEU A 30 2.85 19.35 -9.80
CA LEU A 30 4.10 19.25 -10.55
C LEU A 30 4.11 17.99 -11.41
N CYS A 31 4.22 18.20 -12.73
CA CYS A 31 4.38 17.14 -13.73
C CYS A 31 5.83 17.02 -14.23
N THR A 32 6.73 17.88 -13.74
CA THR A 32 8.16 17.89 -14.10
C THR A 32 8.98 18.39 -12.92
N PHE A 33 10.30 18.29 -13.00
CA PHE A 33 11.19 18.93 -12.04
C PHE A 33 11.09 20.46 -12.21
N PRO A 34 10.62 21.20 -11.19
CA PRO A 34 10.61 22.65 -11.25
C PRO A 34 12.03 23.20 -11.19
N THR A 35 12.22 24.45 -11.62
CA THR A 35 13.55 25.08 -11.71
C THR A 35 14.22 25.27 -10.35
N ASP A 36 13.44 25.37 -9.28
CA ASP A 36 13.90 25.47 -7.90
C ASP A 36 14.23 24.11 -7.27
N PHE A 37 13.92 22.99 -7.94
CA PHE A 37 14.34 21.68 -7.46
C PHE A 37 15.83 21.43 -7.75
N ARG A 38 16.64 21.54 -6.69
CA ARG A 38 18.08 21.23 -6.72
C ARG A 38 18.34 19.96 -5.94
N ALA A 39 18.69 18.88 -6.65
CA ALA A 39 18.82 17.55 -6.04
C ALA A 39 19.82 17.49 -4.86
N VAL A 40 20.96 18.19 -4.96
CA VAL A 40 21.93 18.24 -3.84
C VAL A 40 21.31 18.92 -2.62
N GLU A 41 20.67 20.08 -2.80
CA GLU A 41 20.05 20.83 -1.70
C GLU A 41 18.86 20.08 -1.10
N ALA A 42 18.04 19.45 -1.94
CA ALA A 42 16.95 18.59 -1.51
C ALA A 42 17.45 17.40 -0.69
N PHE A 43 18.57 16.80 -1.07
CA PHE A 43 19.16 15.70 -0.32
C PHE A 43 19.73 16.17 1.03
N CYS A 44 20.46 17.27 1.05
CA CYS A 44 20.95 17.89 2.28
C CYS A 44 19.79 18.29 3.22
N LEU A 45 18.67 18.75 2.68
CA LEU A 45 17.48 19.11 3.47
C LEU A 45 16.85 17.90 4.17
N LEU A 46 16.94 16.71 3.57
CA LEU A 46 16.27 15.50 4.05
C LEU A 46 17.20 14.58 4.85
N THR A 47 18.49 14.91 4.97
CA THR A 47 19.51 14.06 5.59
C THR A 47 20.31 14.80 6.65
N ASP A 48 20.85 14.06 7.61
CA ASP A 48 21.82 14.61 8.58
C ASP A 48 23.25 14.66 8.00
N ASN A 49 23.41 14.36 6.71
CA ASN A 49 24.71 14.23 6.04
C ASN A 49 25.00 15.42 5.12
N ALA A 50 25.19 16.59 5.74
CA ALA A 50 25.47 17.86 5.07
C ALA A 50 26.76 17.87 4.23
N GLU A 51 27.70 16.97 4.51
CA GLU A 51 28.99 16.88 3.81
C GLU A 51 28.94 15.99 2.56
N SER A 52 27.92 15.13 2.42
CA SER A 52 27.81 14.24 1.27
C SER A 52 27.23 14.97 0.05
N THR A 53 27.96 14.93 -1.06
CA THR A 53 27.40 15.34 -2.35
C THR A 53 26.43 14.27 -2.83
N TYR A 54 25.16 14.65 -3.00
CA TYR A 54 24.16 13.75 -3.56
C TYR A 54 24.63 13.15 -4.89
N SER A 55 24.52 11.82 -5.00
CA SER A 55 24.81 11.06 -6.21
C SER A 55 23.76 9.97 -6.38
N PRO A 56 23.05 9.91 -7.53
CA PRO A 56 21.98 8.94 -7.77
C PRO A 56 22.47 7.47 -7.85
N LYS A 57 23.78 7.24 -7.75
CA LYS A 57 24.40 5.91 -7.75
C LYS A 57 24.84 5.45 -6.36
N THR A 58 24.97 6.36 -5.40
CA THR A 58 25.61 6.08 -4.11
C THR A 58 24.85 6.64 -2.90
N SER A 59 24.02 7.66 -3.09
CA SER A 59 23.23 8.28 -2.02
C SER A 59 22.21 7.31 -1.46
N ASN A 60 22.24 7.12 -0.15
CA ASN A 60 21.51 6.07 0.55
C ASN A 60 20.39 6.64 1.44
N ASP A 61 19.26 5.93 1.51
CA ASP A 61 18.09 6.29 2.31
C ASP A 61 18.33 6.22 3.82
N LEU A 62 19.36 5.49 4.27
CA LEU A 62 19.76 5.41 5.67
C LEU A 62 20.29 6.74 6.20
N TRP A 63 20.61 7.71 5.34
CA TRP A 63 21.05 9.04 5.77
C TRP A 63 19.88 9.98 6.06
N PHE A 64 18.63 9.58 5.75
CA PHE A 64 17.48 10.43 6.05
C PHE A 64 17.28 10.56 7.57
N HIS A 65 17.09 11.80 8.02
CA HIS A 65 16.90 12.10 9.44
C HIS A 65 15.56 11.55 9.98
N ASN A 66 14.58 11.29 9.09
CA ASN A 66 13.26 10.75 9.43
C ASN A 66 13.07 9.35 8.82
N PRO A 67 12.90 8.30 9.65
CA PRO A 67 12.63 6.94 9.17
C PRO A 67 11.42 6.81 8.25
N ALA A 68 10.40 7.68 8.40
CA ALA A 68 9.24 7.70 7.51
C ALA A 68 9.64 7.96 6.05
N LEU A 69 10.65 8.81 5.81
CA LEU A 69 11.17 9.08 4.47
C LEU A 69 11.82 7.83 3.86
N CYS A 70 12.50 7.00 4.66
CA CYS A 70 13.05 5.73 4.20
C CYS A 70 11.94 4.78 3.74
N TYR A 71 10.83 4.69 4.50
CA TYR A 71 9.70 3.83 4.14
C TYR A 71 9.01 4.32 2.87
N ILE A 72 8.75 5.63 2.76
CA ILE A 72 8.17 6.24 1.56
C ILE A 72 9.10 6.03 0.36
N HIS A 73 10.40 6.26 0.52
CA HIS A 73 11.40 6.00 -0.51
C HIS A 73 11.33 4.56 -1.01
N ARG A 74 11.36 3.59 -0.10
CA ARG A 74 11.32 2.16 -0.45
C ARG A 74 10.01 1.77 -1.13
N TYR A 75 8.89 2.34 -0.67
CA TYR A 75 7.61 2.18 -1.35
C TYR A 75 7.66 2.68 -2.79
N LEU A 76 8.20 3.89 -3.02
CA LEU A 76 8.36 4.47 -4.35
C LEU A 76 9.34 3.62 -5.20
N ALA A 77 10.49 3.24 -4.67
CA ALA A 77 11.47 2.44 -5.40
C ALA A 77 10.91 1.09 -5.86
N TYR A 78 10.11 0.45 -5.01
CA TYR A 78 9.53 -0.86 -5.29
C TYR A 78 8.34 -0.79 -6.25
N ASN A 79 7.38 0.11 -5.99
CA ASN A 79 6.11 0.16 -6.73
C ASN A 79 6.16 1.11 -7.94
N PHE A 80 6.90 2.22 -7.82
CA PHE A 80 7.00 3.23 -8.86
C PHE A 80 8.18 2.92 -9.80
N SER A 81 9.39 2.78 -9.26
CA SER A 81 10.58 2.56 -10.10
C SER A 81 10.74 1.10 -10.56
N GLY A 82 10.00 0.16 -9.97
CA GLY A 82 10.11 -1.28 -10.26
C GLY A 82 11.47 -1.88 -9.92
N ARG A 83 12.21 -1.26 -8.99
CA ARG A 83 13.57 -1.69 -8.62
C ARG A 83 13.46 -2.79 -7.56
N ARG A 84 13.56 -4.04 -8.01
CA ARG A 84 13.37 -5.26 -7.20
C ARG A 84 14.39 -5.44 -6.07
N ASP A 85 15.59 -4.86 -6.19
CA ASP A 85 16.75 -5.15 -5.32
C ASP A 85 17.65 -3.94 -5.02
N ALA A 86 17.19 -2.71 -5.20
CA ALA A 86 18.08 -1.54 -5.09
C ALA A 86 18.16 -0.94 -3.66
N LEU A 87 18.76 -1.69 -2.73
CA LEU A 87 19.88 -1.28 -1.87
C LEU A 87 19.86 0.13 -1.21
N ALA A 88 18.70 0.64 -0.85
CA ALA A 88 18.55 1.97 -0.24
C ALA A 88 19.06 3.14 -1.11
N ILE A 89 19.44 2.93 -2.38
CA ILE A 89 19.95 4.02 -3.24
C ILE A 89 18.79 4.89 -3.71
N VAL A 90 18.89 6.19 -3.43
CA VAL A 90 17.87 7.20 -3.74
C VAL A 90 18.12 7.78 -5.14
N SER A 91 17.19 7.55 -6.06
CA SER A 91 17.25 8.17 -7.40
C SER A 91 16.77 9.63 -7.38
N LYS A 92 17.04 10.37 -8.47
CA LYS A 92 16.62 11.78 -8.59
C LYS A 92 15.10 11.92 -8.54
N THR A 93 14.37 11.01 -9.16
CA THR A 93 12.91 11.02 -9.20
C THR A 93 12.31 10.74 -7.83
N GLU A 94 12.82 9.75 -7.11
CA GLU A 94 12.34 9.45 -5.76
C GLU A 94 12.70 10.57 -4.79
N LEU A 95 13.92 11.12 -4.88
CA LEU A 95 14.33 12.28 -4.08
C LEU A 95 13.42 13.48 -4.32
N PHE A 96 13.03 13.72 -5.57
CA PHE A 96 12.08 14.77 -5.90
C PHE A 96 10.71 14.56 -5.24
N PHE A 97 10.17 13.34 -5.27
CA PHE A 97 8.91 13.05 -4.58
C PHE A 97 9.02 13.26 -3.08
N LEU A 98 10.12 12.83 -2.45
CA LEU A 98 10.36 13.06 -1.02
C LEU A 98 10.47 14.56 -0.69
N TRP A 99 11.16 15.33 -1.53
CA TRP A 99 11.27 16.78 -1.37
C TRP A 99 9.90 17.46 -1.52
N CYS A 100 9.07 17.04 -2.46
CA CYS A 100 7.72 17.55 -2.62
C CYS A 100 6.84 17.24 -1.40
N ILE A 101 6.92 16.01 -0.88
CA ILE A 101 6.20 15.62 0.35
C ILE A 101 6.66 16.50 1.53
N TYR A 102 7.98 16.66 1.69
CA TYR A 102 8.56 17.44 2.78
C TYR A 102 8.22 18.93 2.71
N THR A 103 8.13 19.49 1.50
CA THR A 103 7.83 20.91 1.28
C THR A 103 6.33 21.20 1.06
N GLY A 104 5.47 20.17 1.13
CA GLY A 104 4.03 20.31 0.91
C GLY A 104 3.65 20.68 -0.54
N ARG A 105 4.46 20.29 -1.52
CA ARG A 105 4.22 20.59 -2.94
C ARG A 105 3.42 19.47 -3.60
N PRO A 106 2.28 19.76 -4.25
CA PRO A 106 1.49 18.75 -4.93
C PRO A 106 2.22 18.24 -6.17
N VAL A 107 2.17 16.92 -6.37
CA VAL A 107 2.76 16.22 -7.52
C VAL A 107 1.68 15.44 -8.23
N ASN A 108 1.67 15.47 -9.57
CA ASN A 108 0.72 14.69 -10.34
C ASN A 108 1.20 13.23 -10.45
N LEU A 109 0.90 12.41 -9.45
CA LEU A 109 1.39 11.03 -9.41
C LEU A 109 0.94 10.22 -10.64
N GLY A 110 -0.29 10.38 -11.12
CA GLY A 110 -0.75 9.67 -12.31
C GLY A 110 0.02 10.04 -13.57
N TYR A 111 0.46 11.30 -13.72
CA TYR A 111 1.28 11.73 -14.85
C TYR A 111 2.63 11.03 -14.83
N TRP A 112 3.31 11.09 -13.68
CA TRP A 112 4.60 10.45 -13.50
C TRP A 112 4.49 8.93 -13.69
N PHE A 113 3.41 8.31 -13.23
CA PHE A 113 3.16 6.88 -13.38
C PHE A 113 2.91 6.49 -14.84
N ALA A 114 2.19 7.31 -15.61
CA ALA A 114 2.00 7.12 -17.04
C ALA A 114 3.33 7.17 -17.82
N LEU A 115 4.23 8.11 -17.46
CA LEU A 115 5.59 8.13 -18.02
C LEU A 115 6.36 6.85 -17.70
N GLN A 116 6.16 6.30 -16.51
CA GLN A 116 6.81 5.05 -16.13
C GLN A 116 6.29 3.86 -16.95
N PHE A 117 4.99 3.80 -17.26
CA PHE A 117 4.47 2.79 -18.21
C PHE A 117 5.11 2.91 -19.57
N GLU A 118 5.25 4.12 -20.09
CA GLU A 118 5.93 4.36 -21.36
C GLU A 118 7.36 3.79 -21.34
N HIS A 119 8.12 4.06 -20.27
CA HIS A 119 9.46 3.52 -20.10
C HIS A 119 9.49 1.99 -20.01
N VAL A 120 8.58 1.39 -19.24
CA VAL A 120 8.50 -0.08 -19.07
C VAL A 120 8.18 -0.77 -20.40
N ILE A 121 7.22 -0.22 -21.16
CA ILE A 121 6.83 -0.72 -22.48
C ILE A 121 8.01 -0.60 -23.45
N LYS A 122 8.66 0.58 -23.53
CA LYS A 122 9.84 0.80 -24.38
C LYS A 122 11.00 -0.13 -24.03
N ALA A 123 11.23 -0.36 -22.73
CA ALA A 123 12.28 -1.22 -22.23
C ALA A 123 11.93 -2.72 -22.27
N LYS A 124 10.71 -3.09 -22.69
CA LYS A 124 10.18 -4.47 -22.68
C LYS A 124 10.37 -5.18 -21.34
N ARG A 125 10.22 -4.44 -20.23
CA ARG A 125 10.35 -4.98 -18.88
C ARG A 125 8.98 -5.45 -18.36
N PRO A 126 8.93 -6.46 -17.48
CA PRO A 126 7.69 -6.81 -16.81
C PRO A 126 7.25 -5.63 -15.93
N LEU A 127 5.97 -5.30 -16.03
CA LEU A 127 5.35 -4.27 -15.21
C LEU A 127 4.86 -4.90 -13.91
N ILE A 128 5.40 -4.45 -12.78
CA ILE A 128 5.01 -4.93 -11.45
C ILE A 128 4.23 -3.79 -10.79
N LEU A 129 2.91 -3.94 -10.71
CA LEU A 129 1.99 -2.91 -10.19
C LEU A 129 1.43 -3.20 -8.80
N GLY A 130 1.75 -4.35 -8.22
CA GLY A 130 1.21 -4.75 -6.92
C GLY A 130 -0.31 -4.69 -6.88
N SER A 131 -0.88 -4.00 -5.89
CA SER A 131 -2.33 -3.76 -5.73
C SER A 131 -2.91 -2.72 -6.70
N LEU A 132 -2.08 -1.91 -7.37
CA LEU A 132 -2.56 -0.86 -8.26
C LEU A 132 -3.21 -1.42 -9.53
N ILE A 133 -2.76 -2.59 -10.01
CA ILE A 133 -3.42 -3.26 -11.16
C ILE A 133 -4.83 -3.70 -10.80
N THR A 134 -5.03 -4.12 -9.55
CA THR A 134 -6.34 -4.50 -9.01
C THR A 134 -7.27 -3.29 -8.94
N GLN A 135 -6.76 -2.15 -8.45
CA GLN A 135 -7.52 -0.90 -8.41
C GLN A 135 -7.90 -0.45 -9.83
N LEU A 136 -6.94 -0.46 -10.77
CA LEU A 136 -7.22 -0.17 -12.18
C LEU A 136 -8.28 -1.09 -12.76
N LEU A 137 -8.16 -2.40 -12.52
CA LEU A 137 -9.11 -3.38 -13.03
C LEU A 137 -10.52 -3.09 -12.51
N PHE A 138 -10.66 -2.85 -11.20
CA PHE A 138 -11.94 -2.56 -10.56
C PHE A 138 -12.56 -1.27 -11.11
N SER A 139 -11.76 -0.21 -11.19
CA SER A 139 -12.19 1.10 -11.71
C SER A 139 -12.56 1.05 -13.20
N LEU A 140 -11.88 0.22 -14.00
CA LEU A 140 -12.14 0.09 -15.43
C LEU A 140 -13.30 -0.84 -15.79
N HIS A 141 -13.51 -1.91 -15.02
CA HIS A 141 -14.47 -2.97 -15.37
C HIS A 141 -15.78 -2.93 -14.58
N GLY A 142 -15.94 -1.95 -13.68
CA GLY A 142 -17.20 -1.59 -13.04
C GLY A 142 -18.03 -2.80 -12.58
N SER A 143 -17.84 -3.22 -11.33
CA SER A 143 -18.70 -4.21 -10.66
C SER A 143 -18.71 -5.64 -11.21
N ASN A 144 -17.97 -5.96 -12.29
CA ASN A 144 -17.86 -7.34 -12.80
C ASN A 144 -16.74 -8.18 -12.17
N VAL A 145 -15.89 -7.58 -11.34
CA VAL A 145 -14.92 -8.31 -10.51
C VAL A 145 -15.52 -8.42 -9.12
N HIS A 146 -15.97 -9.61 -8.74
CA HIS A 146 -16.57 -9.82 -7.43
C HIS A 146 -15.46 -9.82 -6.37
N ILE A 147 -15.73 -9.32 -5.16
CA ILE A 147 -14.75 -9.30 -4.05
C ILE A 147 -14.21 -10.72 -3.72
N SER A 148 -14.98 -11.75 -4.04
CA SER A 148 -14.56 -13.16 -3.94
C SER A 148 -13.49 -13.57 -4.94
N ASP A 149 -13.36 -12.85 -6.05
CA ASP A 149 -12.39 -13.15 -7.12
C ASP A 149 -11.02 -12.54 -6.81
N LEU A 150 -10.96 -11.70 -5.78
CA LEU A 150 -9.78 -11.00 -5.32
C LEU A 150 -9.10 -11.78 -4.18
N HIS A 151 -7.77 -11.70 -4.11
CA HIS A 151 -7.00 -12.28 -3.02
C HIS A 151 -7.51 -11.71 -1.67
N VAL A 152 -7.55 -12.52 -0.60
CA VAL A 152 -8.05 -12.09 0.73
C VAL A 152 -7.42 -10.78 1.21
N ALA A 153 -6.15 -10.52 0.89
CA ALA A 153 -5.46 -9.26 1.22
C ALA A 153 -6.00 -8.00 0.50
N CYS A 154 -6.89 -8.17 -0.47
CA CYS A 154 -7.57 -7.09 -1.20
C CYS A 154 -9.00 -6.86 -0.71
N GLN A 155 -9.49 -7.66 0.25
CA GLN A 155 -10.73 -7.39 0.95
C GLN A 155 -10.49 -6.15 1.82
N ALA A 156 -11.40 -5.17 1.76
CA ALA A 156 -11.30 -3.92 2.53
C ALA A 156 -11.61 -4.12 4.03
N ASP A 157 -11.28 -5.30 4.55
CA ASP A 157 -11.42 -5.61 5.96
C ASP A 157 -10.42 -4.75 6.75
N PRO A 158 -10.79 -4.31 7.96
CA PRO A 158 -9.85 -3.62 8.83
C PRO A 158 -8.57 -4.43 9.00
N LEU A 159 -7.41 -3.78 8.84
CA LEU A 159 -6.13 -4.39 9.15
C LEU A 159 -5.96 -4.48 10.68
N ASP A 160 -6.71 -5.38 11.29
CA ASP A 160 -6.74 -5.63 12.73
C ASP A 160 -6.03 -6.94 13.08
N ALA A 161 -5.98 -7.26 14.38
CA ALA A 161 -5.32 -8.47 14.85
C ALA A 161 -5.96 -9.76 14.28
N ARG A 162 -7.26 -9.76 13.97
CA ARG A 162 -7.95 -10.93 13.39
C ARG A 162 -7.58 -11.10 11.92
N CYS A 163 -7.50 -10.01 11.18
CA CYS A 163 -7.00 -9.98 9.81
C CYS A 163 -5.55 -10.51 9.76
N LEU A 164 -4.66 -9.99 10.61
CA LEU A 164 -3.27 -10.44 10.72
C LEU A 164 -3.14 -11.92 11.13
N ASP A 165 -3.98 -12.39 12.05
CA ASP A 165 -4.04 -13.80 12.47
C ASP A 165 -4.52 -14.71 11.32
N SER A 166 -5.52 -14.27 10.55
CA SER A 166 -6.03 -14.99 9.39
C SER A 166 -4.97 -15.15 8.29
N MET A 167 -4.04 -14.18 8.18
CA MET A 167 -2.91 -14.21 7.26
C MET A 167 -1.75 -15.09 7.74
N GLY A 168 -1.83 -15.60 8.98
CA GLY A 168 -0.79 -16.41 9.61
C GLY A 168 0.39 -15.59 10.12
N LEU A 169 0.17 -14.30 10.42
CA LEU A 169 1.24 -13.38 10.83
C LEU A 169 1.35 -13.24 12.35
N LEU A 170 0.45 -13.86 13.11
CA LEU A 170 0.44 -13.84 14.56
C LEU A 170 0.60 -15.24 15.17
N LEU A 171 1.21 -15.28 16.34
CA LEU A 171 1.27 -16.43 17.25
C LEU A 171 0.95 -15.96 18.68
N GLY A 172 0.22 -16.77 19.43
CA GLY A 172 -0.10 -16.51 20.85
C GLY A 172 -1.58 -16.68 21.16
N THR A 173 -2.09 -15.81 22.02
CA THR A 173 -3.49 -15.80 22.48
C THR A 173 -4.15 -14.45 22.22
N PRO A 174 -5.50 -14.36 22.23
CA PRO A 174 -6.20 -13.09 22.02
C PRO A 174 -5.77 -11.96 22.98
N SER A 175 -5.28 -12.33 24.18
CA SER A 175 -4.80 -11.43 25.22
C SER A 175 -3.31 -11.12 25.14
N SER A 176 -2.53 -11.89 24.37
CA SER A 176 -1.10 -11.67 24.17
C SER A 176 -0.60 -12.38 22.91
N PHE A 177 -0.29 -11.61 21.86
CA PHE A 177 0.21 -12.13 20.60
C PHE A 177 1.49 -11.43 20.15
N ARG A 178 2.27 -12.12 19.31
CA ARG A 178 3.48 -11.60 18.67
C ARG A 178 3.45 -11.86 17.17
N PHE A 179 4.20 -11.06 16.43
CA PHE A 179 4.38 -11.26 15.00
C PHE A 179 5.31 -12.45 14.70
N VAL A 180 4.97 -13.20 13.66
CA VAL A 180 5.78 -14.32 13.16
C VAL A 180 6.96 -13.76 12.34
N PRO A 181 8.18 -14.31 12.45
CA PRO A 181 9.30 -13.92 11.60
C PRO A 181 8.97 -14.07 10.10
N LEU A 182 9.51 -13.17 9.28
CA LEU A 182 9.21 -12.99 7.83
C LEU A 182 9.24 -14.27 6.97
N SER A 183 9.90 -15.35 7.42
CA SER A 183 10.05 -16.61 6.70
C SER A 183 9.07 -17.71 7.12
N VAL A 184 8.22 -17.47 8.12
CA VAL A 184 7.31 -18.47 8.67
C VAL A 184 5.89 -17.90 8.73
N ARG A 185 4.88 -18.72 8.40
CA ARG A 185 3.47 -18.38 8.63
C ARG A 185 2.88 -19.37 9.61
N SER A 186 2.06 -18.89 10.55
CA SER A 186 1.32 -19.77 11.45
C SER A 186 0.31 -20.60 10.66
N THR A 187 0.26 -21.89 10.99
CA THR A 187 -0.70 -22.83 10.41
C THR A 187 -2.10 -22.50 10.90
N PRO A 188 -3.15 -22.95 10.19
CA PRO A 188 -4.52 -22.70 10.62
C PRO A 188 -4.82 -23.16 12.07
N SER A 189 -4.15 -24.18 12.58
CA SER A 189 -4.26 -24.68 13.97
C SER A 189 -3.64 -23.75 15.01
N GLU A 190 -2.69 -22.91 14.60
CA GLU A 190 -1.94 -22.00 15.47
C GLU A 190 -2.54 -20.58 15.49
N ARG A 191 -3.66 -20.38 14.80
CA ARG A 191 -4.35 -19.09 14.71
C ARG A 191 -5.00 -18.72 16.04
N VAL A 192 -4.65 -17.53 16.51
CA VAL A 192 -4.96 -16.92 17.80
C VAL A 192 -6.48 -16.82 18.05
N PHE A 193 -7.27 -16.47 17.04
CA PHE A 193 -8.70 -16.15 17.20
C PHE A 193 -9.65 -17.26 16.72
N ARG A 194 -9.13 -18.44 16.32
CA ARG A 194 -9.93 -19.49 15.67
C ARG A 194 -10.91 -20.24 16.60
N GLN A 195 -10.72 -20.16 17.92
CA GLN A 195 -11.50 -20.95 18.88
C GLN A 195 -12.83 -20.33 19.35
N GLN A 196 -13.18 -19.09 18.97
CA GLN A 196 -14.37 -18.43 19.54
C GLN A 196 -15.71 -18.80 18.88
N ASN A 197 -15.73 -19.52 17.75
CA ASN A 197 -16.99 -19.80 17.03
C ASN A 197 -17.67 -21.13 17.38
N GLN A 198 -17.19 -21.91 18.35
CA GLN A 198 -17.78 -23.23 18.69
C GLN A 198 -18.58 -23.28 20.01
N ASN A 199 -18.64 -22.22 20.81
CA ASN A 199 -19.26 -22.26 22.14
C ASN A 199 -20.65 -21.60 22.27
N ASP A 200 -21.23 -21.04 21.20
CA ASP A 200 -22.57 -20.44 21.21
C ASP A 200 -23.65 -21.34 20.59
N ALA A 201 -23.54 -22.66 20.77
CA ALA A 201 -24.66 -23.57 20.50
C ALA A 201 -25.56 -23.65 21.74
N PRO A 202 -26.86 -23.33 21.66
CA PRO A 202 -27.76 -23.47 22.80
C PRO A 202 -27.85 -24.95 23.23
N ALA A 203 -27.67 -25.19 24.52
CA ALA A 203 -27.69 -26.52 25.12
C ALA A 203 -29.02 -27.26 24.84
N PRO A 204 -29.00 -28.59 24.67
CA PRO A 204 -30.21 -29.37 24.38
C PRO A 204 -31.15 -29.35 25.59
N VAL A 205 -32.41 -28.96 25.32
CA VAL A 205 -33.50 -28.95 26.29
C VAL A 205 -33.74 -30.37 26.81
N GLN A 206 -33.51 -30.58 28.11
CA GLN A 206 -33.88 -31.82 28.79
C GLN A 206 -35.41 -31.86 28.97
N SER A 207 -36.03 -32.92 28.47
CA SER A 207 -37.44 -33.22 28.62
C SER A 207 -37.82 -33.47 30.09
N GLN A 208 -38.77 -32.70 30.61
CA GLN A 208 -39.40 -32.95 31.92
C GLN A 208 -40.53 -34.00 31.80
N PRO A 209 -40.77 -34.80 32.87
CA PRO A 209 -41.74 -35.88 32.86
C PRO A 209 -43.19 -35.39 32.99
N THR A 210 -44.07 -36.03 32.22
CA THR A 210 -45.52 -35.85 32.20
C THR A 210 -46.14 -36.17 33.57
N LEU A 211 -46.82 -35.19 34.18
CA LEU A 211 -47.70 -35.41 35.33
C LEU A 211 -49.13 -35.59 34.85
N THR A 212 -49.60 -36.83 34.94
CA THR A 212 -51.00 -37.24 34.76
C THR A 212 -51.81 -36.75 35.96
N ILE A 213 -52.91 -36.04 35.72
CA ILE A 213 -53.94 -35.80 36.74
C ILE A 213 -55.17 -36.62 36.30
N GLU A 214 -55.51 -37.63 37.11
CA GLU A 214 -56.80 -38.29 37.04
C GLU A 214 -57.86 -37.48 37.80
N GLN A 215 -59.01 -37.35 37.12
CA GLN A 215 -60.38 -37.02 37.55
C GLN A 215 -60.66 -35.71 38.30
#